data_AF-W1J6I3-F1
#
_entry.id   AF-W1J6I3-F1
#
_cell.length_a   1.000
_cell.length_b   1.000
_cell.length_c   1.000
_cell.angle_alpha   90.00
_cell.angle_beta   90.00
_cell.angle_gamma   90.00
#
_symmetry.space_group_name_H-M   'P 1'
#
loop_
_entity.id
_entity.type
_entity.pdbx_description
1 polymer ?
#
loop_
_entity_poly.entity_id
_entity_poly.type
_entity_poly.pdbx_seq_one_letter_code
_entity_poly.pdbx_strand_id
1 'polypeptide(L)'
;MNAIEAEKTRKAGGLVPGQTNGVPDRRAKWVNIDGANYDRTTNPKPTHTATLEVTKEGYDMLNGKDVVEARQESKQTGKILHKPTNEPGARGIGRDLLDKFNKTIKKISVNPISTCGGNKKRRK
;
A
#
# COMPACT_ATOMS: atom_id res chain seq x y z
N MET A 1 -3.75 -5.38 -2.57
CA MET A 1 -3.42 -6.39 -1.53
C MET A 1 -4.28 -7.63 -1.72
N ASN A 2 -3.87 -8.77 -1.15
CA ASN A 2 -4.66 -10.01 -1.14
C ASN A 2 -5.62 -10.05 0.08
N ALA A 3 -6.45 -11.10 0.19
CA ALA A 3 -7.46 -11.19 1.26
C ALA A 3 -6.86 -11.36 2.67
N ILE A 4 -5.78 -12.14 2.79
CA ILE A 4 -5.09 -12.37 4.08
C ILE A 4 -4.47 -11.07 4.60
N GLU A 5 -3.79 -10.34 3.71
CA GLU A 5 -3.18 -9.06 4.01
C GLU A 5 -4.25 -7.99 4.34
N ALA A 6 -5.38 -8.00 3.64
CA ALA A 6 -6.52 -7.15 3.92
C ALA A 6 -7.10 -7.40 5.32
N GLU A 7 -7.24 -8.66 5.73
CA GLU A 7 -7.71 -9.01 7.08
C GLU A 7 -6.72 -8.55 8.15
N LYS A 8 -5.42 -8.78 7.95
CA LYS A 8 -4.37 -8.32 8.87
C LYS A 8 -4.37 -6.79 9.00
N THR A 9 -4.52 -6.09 7.88
CA THR A 9 -4.63 -4.62 7.83
C THR A 9 -5.86 -4.12 8.61
N ARG A 10 -7.01 -4.80 8.47
CA ARG A 10 -8.22 -4.49 9.25
C ARG A 10 -8.02 -4.70 10.74
N LYS A 11 -7.41 -5.82 11.15
CA LYS A 11 -7.15 -6.14 12.56
C LYS A 11 -6.12 -5.21 13.19
N ALA A 12 -5.09 -4.83 12.45
CA ALA A 12 -4.02 -3.96 12.93
C ALA A 12 -4.43 -2.47 12.98
N GLY A 13 -5.50 -2.06 12.28
CA GLY A 13 -5.85 -0.65 12.13
C GLY A 13 -4.83 0.15 11.32
N GLY A 14 -3.96 -0.51 10.57
CA GLY A 14 -2.84 0.10 9.86
C GLY A 14 -2.26 -0.83 8.80
N LEU A 15 -1.30 -0.33 8.04
CA LEU A 15 -0.63 -1.11 7.00
C LEU A 15 0.28 -2.16 7.61
N VAL A 16 0.22 -3.38 7.08
CA VAL A 16 1.13 -4.47 7.44
C VAL A 16 2.19 -4.65 6.35
N PRO A 17 3.39 -5.15 6.71
CA PRO A 17 4.41 -5.47 5.71
C PRO A 17 3.88 -6.58 4.79
N GLY A 18 4.35 -6.55 3.54
CA GLY A 18 4.13 -7.66 2.61
C GLY A 18 4.67 -8.96 3.20
N GLN A 19 4.16 -10.09 2.73
CA GLN A 19 4.65 -11.40 3.14
C GLN A 19 4.94 -12.27 1.92
N THR A 20 6.13 -12.87 1.92
CA THR A 20 6.51 -13.94 1.00
C THR A 20 6.65 -15.22 1.83
N ASN A 21 5.91 -16.28 1.47
CA ASN A 21 5.94 -17.58 2.15
C ASN A 21 5.75 -17.50 3.68
N GLY A 22 4.87 -16.60 4.15
CA GLY A 22 4.60 -16.40 5.59
C GLY A 22 5.61 -15.55 6.35
N VAL A 23 6.75 -15.20 5.73
CA VAL A 23 7.78 -14.35 6.32
C VAL A 23 7.53 -12.89 5.93
N PRO A 24 7.57 -11.93 6.87
CA PRO A 24 7.47 -10.51 6.55
C PRO A 24 8.60 -10.07 5.62
N ASP A 25 8.26 -9.48 4.49
CA ASP A 25 9.23 -8.99 3.51
C ASP A 25 10.05 -7.83 4.09
N ARG A 26 11.31 -7.71 3.65
CA ARG A 26 12.13 -6.51 3.91
C ARG A 26 11.85 -5.37 2.92
N ARG A 27 10.96 -5.61 1.95
CA ARG A 27 10.61 -4.64 0.91
C ARG A 27 9.68 -3.57 1.47
N ALA A 28 9.67 -2.42 0.81
CA ALA A 28 8.81 -1.32 1.18
C ALA A 28 7.33 -1.64 0.92
N LYS A 29 6.45 -1.09 1.76
CA LYS A 29 5.02 -1.15 1.54
C LYS A 29 4.62 -0.02 0.61
N TRP A 30 4.25 -0.37 -0.62
CA TRP A 30 3.84 0.59 -1.64
C TRP A 30 2.42 1.10 -1.38
N VAL A 31 2.28 2.42 -1.37
CA VAL A 31 1.04 3.19 -1.28
C VAL A 31 0.95 4.17 -2.43
N ASN A 32 -0.26 4.47 -2.88
CA ASN A 32 -0.51 5.43 -3.94
C ASN A 32 -1.08 6.69 -3.31
N ILE A 33 -0.46 7.85 -3.61
CA ILE A 33 -1.01 9.15 -3.24
C ILE A 33 -1.98 9.64 -4.33
N ASP A 34 -2.80 10.63 -4.01
CA ASP A 34 -3.76 11.20 -4.96
C ASP A 34 -3.06 11.63 -6.26
N GLY A 35 -3.63 11.23 -7.40
CA GLY A 35 -3.06 11.43 -8.73
C GLY A 35 -2.12 10.31 -9.22
N ALA A 36 -1.83 9.30 -8.39
CA ALA A 36 -1.06 8.15 -8.83
C ALA A 36 -1.90 7.20 -9.70
N ASN A 37 -1.35 6.83 -10.86
CA ASN A 37 -1.96 5.82 -11.72
C ASN A 37 -1.67 4.42 -11.16
N TYR A 38 -2.62 3.86 -10.42
CA TYR A 38 -2.52 2.49 -9.96
C TYR A 38 -2.84 1.51 -11.08
N ASP A 39 -1.84 0.74 -11.51
CA ASP A 39 -2.06 -0.37 -12.43
C ASP A 39 -2.69 -1.58 -11.72
N ARG A 40 -4.00 -1.74 -11.92
CA ARG A 40 -4.80 -2.87 -11.41
C ARG A 40 -4.55 -4.18 -12.17
N THR A 41 -3.75 -4.17 -13.23
CA THR A 41 -3.41 -5.38 -14.00
C THR A 41 -2.21 -6.14 -13.45
N THR A 42 -1.56 -5.59 -12.41
CA THR A 42 -0.46 -6.24 -11.69
C THR A 42 -0.82 -7.65 -11.22
N ASN A 43 0.10 -8.61 -11.42
CA ASN A 43 -0.08 -10.03 -11.08
C ASN A 43 0.78 -10.38 -9.84
N PRO A 44 0.25 -11.00 -8.77
CA PRO A 44 -1.13 -11.44 -8.58
C PRO A 44 -2.12 -10.27 -8.49
N LYS A 45 -3.27 -10.42 -9.16
CA LYS A 45 -4.33 -9.40 -9.17
C LYS A 45 -4.74 -9.06 -7.73
N PRO A 46 -4.74 -7.76 -7.35
CA PRO A 46 -5.20 -7.37 -6.04
C PRO A 46 -6.69 -7.72 -5.90
N THR A 47 -7.08 -8.28 -4.75
CA THR A 47 -8.50 -8.55 -4.44
C THR A 47 -9.10 -7.48 -3.54
N HIS A 48 -8.27 -6.70 -2.85
CA HIS A 48 -8.69 -5.67 -1.93
C HIS A 48 -7.85 -4.39 -2.09
N THR A 49 -8.48 -3.25 -1.84
CA THR A 49 -7.88 -1.92 -1.71
C THR A 49 -8.00 -1.45 -0.26
N ALA A 50 -6.96 -0.84 0.27
CA ALA A 50 -7.04 -0.08 1.52
C ALA A 50 -6.92 1.41 1.19
N THR A 51 -7.91 2.18 1.63
CA THR A 51 -7.88 3.64 1.60
C THR A 51 -7.55 4.14 3.00
N LEU A 52 -6.58 5.04 3.07
CA LEU A 52 -6.02 5.55 4.31
C LEU A 52 -6.32 7.04 4.37
N GLU A 53 -6.90 7.48 5.48
CA GLU A 53 -6.91 8.88 5.86
C GLU A 53 -5.75 9.09 6.84
N VAL A 54 -4.78 9.92 6.45
CA VAL A 54 -3.59 10.19 7.25
C VAL A 54 -3.58 11.63 7.75
N THR A 55 -2.84 11.90 8.82
CA THR A 55 -2.56 13.27 9.26
C THR A 55 -1.68 14.00 8.25
N LYS A 56 -1.58 15.33 8.40
CA LYS A 56 -0.62 16.14 7.63
C LYS A 56 0.81 15.62 7.79
N GLU A 57 1.20 15.21 9.00
CA GLU A 57 2.51 14.59 9.25
C GLU A 57 2.71 13.33 8.40
N GLY A 58 1.73 12.42 8.32
CA GLY A 58 1.80 11.24 7.48
C GLY A 58 1.90 11.58 5.99
N TYR A 59 1.19 12.60 5.54
CA TYR A 59 1.28 13.09 4.16
C TYR A 59 2.65 13.72 3.85
N ASP A 60 3.19 14.50 4.79
CA ASP A 60 4.50 15.13 4.69
C ASP A 60 5.62 14.09 4.75
N MET A 61 5.45 13.00 5.52
CA MET A 61 6.37 11.86 5.48
C MET A 61 6.45 11.26 4.06
N LEU A 62 5.32 11.11 3.36
CA LEU A 62 5.27 10.55 2.01
C LEU A 62 5.79 11.49 0.92
N ASN A 63 5.73 12.82 1.15
CA ASN A 63 6.13 13.85 0.18
C ASN A 63 7.36 14.65 0.61
N GLY A 64 8.04 14.21 1.66
CA GLY A 64 9.19 14.90 2.23
C GLY A 64 10.39 14.94 1.29
N LYS A 65 11.39 15.74 1.67
CA LYS A 65 12.65 15.88 0.91
C LYS A 65 13.54 14.63 0.98
N ASP A 66 13.25 13.71 1.91
CA ASP A 66 14.00 12.46 2.15
C ASP A 66 13.52 11.27 1.31
N VAL A 67 12.65 11.51 0.32
CA VAL A 67 12.16 10.49 -0.59
C VAL A 67 13.28 10.10 -1.57
N VAL A 68 13.60 8.82 -1.64
CA VAL A 68 14.74 8.29 -2.41
C VAL A 68 14.29 7.29 -3.49
N GLU A 69 15.10 7.14 -4.54
CA GLU A 69 14.77 6.24 -5.64
C GLU A 69 14.79 4.76 -5.20
N ALA A 70 13.78 3.99 -5.63
CA ALA A 70 13.58 2.57 -5.29
C ALA A 70 14.56 1.59 -5.98
N ARG A 71 15.87 1.84 -5.91
CA ARG A 71 16.90 0.94 -6.50
C ARG A 71 17.17 -0.32 -5.68
N GLN A 72 17.30 -0.18 -4.36
CA GLN A 72 17.56 -1.30 -3.43
C GLN A 72 16.62 -1.22 -2.22
N GLU A 73 15.33 -1.44 -2.46
CA GLU A 73 14.27 -1.27 -1.44
C GLU A 73 14.57 -2.01 -0.12
N SER A 74 15.09 -3.24 -0.21
CA SER A 74 15.40 -4.09 0.94
C SER A 74 16.56 -3.60 1.81
N LYS A 75 17.37 -2.65 1.31
CA LYS A 75 18.43 -1.97 2.08
C LYS A 75 18.01 -0.59 2.57
N GLN A 76 16.86 -0.09 2.13
CA GLN A 76 16.36 1.25 2.42
C GLN A 76 15.12 1.17 3.32
N THR A 77 15.15 0.30 4.32
CA THR A 77 14.03 0.02 5.23
C THR A 77 13.65 1.22 6.10
N GLY A 78 14.57 2.15 6.34
CA GLY A 78 14.35 3.40 7.08
C GLY A 78 14.02 4.63 6.23
N LYS A 79 13.67 4.48 4.94
CA LYS A 79 13.40 5.59 4.02
C LYS A 79 12.06 5.46 3.31
N ILE A 80 11.58 6.57 2.77
CA ILE A 80 10.44 6.57 1.83
C ILE A 80 10.99 6.51 0.41
N LEU A 81 10.42 5.63 -0.39
CA LEU A 81 10.87 5.33 -1.74
C LEU A 81 9.90 5.92 -2.77
N HIS A 82 10.41 6.28 -3.94
CA HIS A 82 9.58 6.55 -5.11
C HIS A 82 10.10 5.77 -6.33
N LYS A 83 9.18 5.43 -7.24
CA LYS A 83 9.52 4.89 -8.56
C LYS A 83 9.43 6.01 -9.60
N PRO A 84 10.56 6.51 -10.14
CA PRO A 84 10.54 7.59 -11.11
C PRO A 84 9.96 7.20 -12.48
N THR A 85 10.07 5.94 -12.90
CA THR A 85 9.90 5.57 -14.32
C THR A 85 8.57 4.91 -14.68
N ASN A 86 7.92 4.16 -13.77
CA ASN A 86 6.75 3.34 -14.14
C ASN A 86 5.45 3.66 -13.38
N GLU A 87 5.51 4.35 -12.24
CA GLU A 87 4.32 4.61 -11.40
C GLU A 87 4.43 6.02 -10.78
N PRO A 88 4.27 7.11 -11.57
CA PRO A 88 4.30 8.47 -11.04
C PRO A 88 3.23 8.60 -9.96
N GLY A 89 3.66 8.97 -8.74
CA GLY A 89 2.79 9.09 -7.57
C GLY A 89 2.75 7.87 -6.64
N ALA A 90 3.42 6.76 -6.93
CA ALA A 90 3.58 5.70 -5.94
C ALA A 90 4.68 6.07 -4.93
N ARG A 91 4.45 5.76 -3.64
CA ARG A 91 5.41 5.91 -2.54
C ARG A 91 5.59 4.59 -1.81
N GLY A 92 6.83 4.16 -1.62
CA GLY A 92 7.18 2.97 -0.87
C GLY A 92 7.56 3.33 0.55
N ILE A 93 6.79 2.91 1.54
CA ILE A 93 7.15 3.09 2.95
C ILE A 93 8.11 1.98 3.34
N GLY A 94 9.37 2.31 3.63
CA GLY A 94 10.33 1.36 4.16
C GLY A 94 9.81 0.69 5.43
N ARG A 95 10.17 -0.58 5.62
CA ARG A 95 9.65 -1.40 6.73
C ARG A 95 9.82 -0.78 8.11
N ASP A 96 10.96 -0.14 8.38
CA ASP A 96 11.28 0.43 9.70
C ASP A 96 10.48 1.72 9.95
N LEU A 97 9.96 2.35 8.88
CA LEU A 97 9.07 3.50 8.98
C LEU A 97 7.59 3.12 9.03
N LEU A 98 7.24 1.85 8.79
CA LEU A 98 5.86 1.41 8.69
C LEU A 98 5.08 1.62 9.99
N ASP A 99 5.68 1.27 11.13
CA ASP A 99 5.05 1.47 12.45
C ASP A 99 4.90 2.95 12.78
N LYS A 100 5.87 3.78 12.38
CA LYS A 100 5.78 5.24 12.55
C LYS A 100 4.66 5.81 11.67
N PHE A 101 4.58 5.40 10.42
CA PHE A 101 3.53 5.82 9.51
C PHE A 101 2.15 5.37 9.99
N ASN A 102 2.03 4.16 10.53
CA ASN A 102 0.76 3.65 11.05
C ASN A 102 0.18 4.52 12.17
N LYS A 103 1.02 5.16 12.99
CA LYS A 103 0.58 6.13 14.02
C LYS A 103 -0.01 7.42 13.44
N THR A 104 0.27 7.72 12.17
CA THR A 104 -0.28 8.89 11.46
C THR A 104 -1.61 8.59 10.76
N ILE A 105 -2.04 7.32 10.73
CA ILE A 105 -3.31 6.91 10.13
C ILE A 105 -4.45 7.28 11.09
N LYS A 106 -5.33 8.16 10.65
CA LYS A 106 -6.58 8.50 11.36
C LYS A 106 -7.65 7.45 11.14
N LYS A 107 -7.75 6.97 9.90
CA LYS A 107 -8.79 6.03 9.49
C LYS A 107 -8.25 5.14 8.38
N ILE A 108 -8.63 3.86 8.46
CA ILE A 108 -8.33 2.89 7.41
C ILE A 108 -9.63 2.21 6.97
N SER A 109 -9.85 2.17 5.66
CA SER A 109 -10.99 1.50 5.06
C SER A 109 -10.48 0.48 4.06
N VAL A 110 -10.67 -0.80 4.38
CA VAL A 110 -10.28 -1.90 3.50
C VAL A 110 -11.53 -2.37 2.77
N ASN A 111 -11.54 -2.29 1.45
CA ASN A 111 -12.68 -2.66 0.62
C ASN A 111 -12.28 -3.77 -0.35
N PRO A 112 -13.16 -4.77 -0.58
CA PRO A 112 -12.96 -5.70 -1.68
C PRO A 112 -13.00 -4.91 -3.00
N ILE A 113 -12.06 -5.20 -3.89
CA ILE A 113 -12.12 -4.71 -5.26
C ILE A 113 -13.20 -5.56 -5.91
N SER A 114 -14.39 -4.98 -6.05
CA SER A 114 -15.43 -5.55 -6.90
C SER A 114 -14.83 -5.75 -8.29
N THR A 115 -14.60 -7.00 -8.66
CA THR A 115 -14.52 -7.36 -10.08
C THR A 115 -15.88 -7.00 -10.66
N CYS A 116 -15.98 -5.84 -11.32
CA CYS A 116 -17.13 -5.58 -12.18
C CYS A 116 -17.06 -6.64 -13.30
N GLY A 117 -17.76 -7.76 -13.09
CA GLY A 117 -17.61 -8.97 -13.88
C GLY A 117 -18.13 -10.21 -13.14
N GLY A 118 -19.40 -10.18 -12.73
CA GLY A 118 -20.03 -11.33 -12.07
C GLY A 118 -21.54 -11.19 -11.97
N ASN A 119 -22.24 -11.52 -13.06
CA ASN A 119 -23.68 -11.79 -13.14
C ASN A 119 -24.65 -10.73 -12.59
N LYS A 120 -24.98 -9.72 -13.43
CA LYS A 120 -26.34 -9.17 -13.41
C LYS A 120 -27.30 -10.26 -13.90
N LYS A 121 -27.96 -10.90 -12.93
CA LYS A 121 -29.32 -11.47 -13.00
C LYS A 121 -29.73 -12.15 -14.32
N ARG A 122 -29.61 -13.48 -14.39
CA ARG A 122 -30.69 -14.31 -14.94
C ARG A 122 -31.45 -14.92 -13.76
N ARG A 123 -32.40 -14.15 -13.22
CA ARG A 123 -33.47 -14.74 -12.42
C ARG A 123 -34.48 -15.34 -13.40
N LYS A 124 -34.83 -16.58 -13.09
CA LYS A 124 -35.81 -17.51 -13.69
C LYS A 124 -36.91 -16.86 -14.52
#